data_AF-A0A3B9YQY6-F1
#
_entry.id   AF-A0A3B9YQY6-F1
#
_cell.length_a   1.000
_cell.length_b   1.000
_cell.length_c   1.000
_cell.angle_alpha   90.00
_cell.angle_beta   90.00
_cell.angle_gamma   90.00
#
_symmetry.space_group_name_H-M   'P 1'
#
loop_
_entity.id
_entity.type
_entity.pdbx_description
1 polymer ?
#
loop_
_entity_poly.entity_id
_entity_poly.type
_entity_poly.pdbx_seq_one_letter_code
_entity_poly.pdbx_strand_id
1 'polypeptide(L)'
;REKLQERVAVAGVVVDETKLSHLAYAPEIAGAMLRRQQAQAVVSARRIITENAVKMVETALEQIAGTGKIKLSEEAKGKLVSNLLVALVAERDAQPIIDLNP
;
A
#
# COMPACT_ATOMS: atom_id res chain seq x y z
N ARG A 1 -13.97 -22.44 -23.10
CA ARG A 1 -14.71 -23.71 -23.33
C ARG A 1 -15.99 -23.50 -24.15
N GLU A 2 -17.05 -22.87 -23.62
CA GLU A 2 -18.35 -22.74 -24.30
C GLU A 2 -18.26 -22.16 -25.72
N LYS A 3 -17.54 -21.05 -25.89
CA LYS A 3 -17.28 -20.45 -27.22
C LYS A 3 -16.55 -21.38 -28.20
N LEU A 4 -15.75 -22.32 -27.71
CA LEU A 4 -15.05 -23.29 -28.54
C LEU A 4 -15.99 -24.44 -28.91
N GLN A 5 -16.79 -24.92 -27.95
CA GLN A 5 -17.79 -25.96 -28.13
C GLN A 5 -18.84 -25.58 -29.19
N GLU A 6 -19.31 -24.34 -29.17
CA GLU A 6 -20.28 -23.82 -30.15
C GLU A 6 -19.75 -23.90 -31.58
N ARG A 7 -18.44 -23.64 -31.78
CA ARG A 7 -17.81 -23.68 -33.11
C ARG A 7 -17.59 -25.08 -33.65
N VAL A 8 -17.37 -26.07 -32.78
CA VAL A 8 -17.11 -27.47 -33.19
C VAL A 8 -18.35 -28.35 -33.17
N ALA A 9 -19.48 -27.83 -32.67
CA ALA A 9 -20.76 -28.55 -32.61
C ALA A 9 -21.23 -29.05 -33.98
N VAL A 10 -20.97 -28.29 -35.06
CA VAL A 10 -21.30 -28.67 -36.45
C VAL A 10 -20.58 -29.94 -36.89
N ALA A 11 -19.42 -30.23 -36.31
CA ALA A 11 -18.63 -31.43 -36.59
C ALA A 11 -18.95 -32.61 -35.64
N GLY A 12 -19.89 -32.45 -34.70
CA GLY A 12 -20.25 -33.48 -33.72
C GLY A 12 -19.18 -33.73 -32.64
N VAL A 13 -18.23 -32.80 -32.46
CA VAL A 13 -17.11 -32.95 -31.52
C VAL A 13 -17.44 -32.35 -30.16
N VAL A 14 -17.10 -33.07 -29.09
CA VAL A 14 -17.28 -32.61 -27.70
C VAL A 14 -15.93 -32.14 -27.13
N VAL A 15 -15.91 -30.95 -26.54
CA VAL A 15 -14.75 -30.31 -25.93
C VAL A 15 -14.77 -30.52 -24.43
N ASP A 16 -13.92 -31.43 -23.97
CA ASP A 16 -13.78 -31.77 -22.56
C ASP A 16 -13.03 -30.65 -21.80
N GLU A 17 -11.86 -30.22 -22.32
CA GLU A 17 -11.03 -29.16 -21.74
C GLU A 17 -10.58 -28.14 -22.81
N THR A 18 -10.45 -26.87 -22.42
CA THR A 18 -9.80 -25.84 -23.25
C THR A 18 -8.73 -25.11 -22.44
N LYS A 19 -7.47 -25.17 -22.90
CA LYS A 19 -6.35 -24.46 -22.30
C LYS A 19 -5.77 -23.44 -23.29
N LEU A 20 -5.33 -22.29 -22.78
CA LEU A 20 -4.55 -21.33 -23.56
C LEU A 20 -3.10 -21.81 -23.60
N SER A 21 -2.64 -22.28 -24.76
CA SER A 21 -1.26 -22.80 -24.92
C SER A 21 -0.22 -21.71 -25.12
N HIS A 22 -0.61 -20.55 -25.65
CA HIS A 22 0.29 -19.42 -25.86
C HIS A 22 -0.45 -18.11 -25.66
N LEU A 23 0.10 -17.25 -24.81
CA LEU A 23 -0.39 -15.90 -24.59
C LEU A 23 0.63 -14.94 -25.19
N ALA A 24 0.42 -14.55 -26.45
CA ALA A 24 1.29 -13.62 -27.15
C ALA A 24 1.06 -12.20 -26.61
N TYR A 25 1.64 -11.88 -25.47
CA TYR A 25 1.86 -10.48 -25.11
C TYR A 25 3.02 -9.94 -25.94
N ALA A 26 2.86 -8.73 -26.49
CA ALA A 26 3.99 -7.99 -27.04
C ALA A 26 5.04 -7.79 -25.91
N PRO A 27 6.31 -8.18 -26.11
CA PRO A 27 7.38 -8.04 -25.10
C PRO A 27 7.47 -6.65 -24.48
N GLU A 28 7.12 -5.61 -25.25
CA GLU A 28 7.09 -4.21 -24.86
C GLU A 28 6.02 -3.91 -23.79
N ILE A 29 4.89 -4.62 -23.83
CA ILE A 29 3.76 -4.40 -22.92
C ILE A 29 3.93 -5.18 -21.62
N ALA A 30 4.59 -6.34 -21.65
CA ALA A 30 4.84 -7.16 -20.47
C ALA A 30 5.66 -6.38 -19.41
N GLY A 31 6.70 -5.67 -19.83
CA GLY A 31 7.53 -4.85 -18.94
C GLY A 31 6.77 -3.66 -18.34
N ALA A 32 5.94 -2.98 -19.14
CA ALA A 32 5.12 -1.88 -18.65
C ALA A 32 4.02 -2.34 -17.68
N MET A 33 3.39 -3.49 -17.96
CA MET A 33 2.38 -4.09 -17.10
C MET A 33 2.97 -4.53 -15.76
N LEU A 34 4.14 -5.18 -15.77
CA LEU A 34 4.83 -5.59 -14.55
C LEU A 34 5.24 -4.38 -13.70
N ARG A 35 5.81 -3.33 -14.32
CA ARG A 35 6.15 -2.08 -13.60
C ARG A 35 4.91 -1.46 -12.93
N ARG A 36 3.77 -1.42 -13.64
CA ARG A 36 2.52 -0.91 -13.10
C ARG A 36 2.03 -1.75 -11.91
N GLN A 37 2.08 -3.07 -12.03
CA GLN A 37 1.70 -3.98 -10.93
C GLN A 37 2.60 -3.80 -9.71
N GLN A 38 3.91 -3.68 -9.90
CA GLN A 38 4.85 -3.42 -8.83
C GLN A 38 4.61 -2.06 -8.17
N ALA A 39 4.41 -0.99 -8.96
CA ALA A 39 4.08 0.33 -8.43
C ALA A 39 2.79 0.29 -7.59
N GLN A 40 1.77 -0.43 -8.06
CA GLN A 40 0.52 -0.60 -7.31
C GLN A 40 0.73 -1.38 -6.01
N ALA A 41 1.56 -2.43 -6.03
CA ALA A 41 1.91 -3.20 -4.83
C ALA A 41 2.66 -2.34 -3.80
N VAL A 42 3.62 -1.52 -4.26
CA VAL A 42 4.38 -0.59 -3.40
C VAL A 42 3.45 0.45 -2.77
N VAL A 43 2.56 1.07 -3.55
CA VAL A 43 1.59 2.04 -3.02
C VAL A 43 0.65 1.39 -2.02
N SER A 44 0.19 0.17 -2.30
CA SER A 44 -0.67 -0.59 -1.37
C SER A 44 0.05 -0.87 -0.05
N ALA A 45 1.31 -1.30 -0.09
CA ALA A 45 2.11 -1.52 1.11
C ALA A 45 2.29 -0.22 1.91
N ARG A 46 2.62 0.88 1.22
CA ARG A 46 2.79 2.20 1.84
C ARG A 46 1.53 2.69 2.53
N ARG A 47 0.37 2.47 1.92
CA ARG A 47 -0.92 2.82 2.53
C ARG A 47 -1.12 2.10 3.86
N ILE A 48 -0.86 0.80 3.90
CA ILE A 48 -0.99 -0.01 5.12
C ILE A 48 -0.03 0.49 6.21
N ILE A 49 1.22 0.79 5.86
CA ILE A 49 2.22 1.31 6.81
C ILE A 49 1.74 2.64 7.41
N THR A 50 1.31 3.59 6.58
CA THR A 50 0.84 4.90 7.04
C THR A 50 -0.40 4.79 7.92
N GLU A 51 -1.37 3.95 7.55
CA GLU A 51 -2.59 3.74 8.35
C GLU A 51 -2.27 3.19 9.75
N ASN A 52 -1.29 2.29 9.87
CA ASN A 52 -0.85 1.79 11.17
C ASN A 52 -0.06 2.85 11.95
N ALA A 53 0.80 3.61 11.29
CA ALA A 53 1.58 4.68 11.92
C ALA A 53 0.69 5.76 12.54
N VAL A 54 -0.38 6.20 11.86
CA VAL A 54 -1.34 7.18 12.40
C VAL A 54 -1.97 6.66 13.69
N LYS A 55 -2.44 5.41 13.70
CA LYS A 55 -3.04 4.79 14.90
C LYS A 55 -2.06 4.71 16.07
N MET A 56 -0.79 4.40 15.78
CA MET A 56 0.27 4.37 16.81
C MET A 56 0.48 5.75 17.43
N VAL A 57 0.48 6.81 16.61
CA VAL A 57 0.63 8.19 17.10
C VAL A 57 -0.58 8.64 17.89
N GLU A 58 -1.80 8.34 17.44
CA GLU A 58 -3.04 8.62 18.18
C GLU A 58 -3.02 7.98 19.57
N THR A 59 -2.69 6.68 19.63
CA THR A 59 -2.60 5.94 20.90
C THR A 59 -1.54 6.54 21.83
N ALA A 60 -0.37 6.92 21.30
CA ALA A 60 0.69 7.53 22.09
C ALA A 60 0.27 8.89 22.67
N LEU A 61 -0.41 9.72 21.88
CA LEU A 61 -0.92 11.02 22.32
C LEU A 61 -1.99 10.88 23.42
N GLU A 62 -2.91 9.92 23.27
CA GLU A 62 -3.93 9.64 24.29
C GLU A 62 -3.30 9.22 25.61
N GLN A 63 -2.28 8.35 25.58
CA GLN A 63 -1.55 7.94 26.77
C GLN A 63 -0.84 9.12 27.44
N ILE A 64 -0.15 9.96 26.66
CA ILE A 64 0.55 11.14 27.19
C ILE A 64 -0.46 12.10 27.84
N ALA A 65 -1.58 12.38 27.18
CA ALA A 65 -2.64 13.23 27.70
C ALA A 65 -3.25 12.65 29.01
N GLY A 66 -3.46 11.34 29.07
CA GLY A 66 -3.99 10.64 30.24
C GLY A 66 -3.07 10.65 31.46
N THR A 67 -1.75 10.76 31.28
CA THR A 67 -0.81 10.86 32.41
C THR A 67 -0.84 12.22 33.13
N GLY A 68 -1.41 13.25 32.52
CA GLY A 68 -1.51 14.61 33.09
C GLY A 68 -0.17 15.33 33.33
N LYS A 69 0.97 14.71 33.00
CA LYS A 69 2.32 15.23 33.27
C LYS A 69 2.77 16.29 32.25
N ILE A 70 2.12 16.37 31.10
CA ILE A 70 2.53 17.23 29.98
C ILE A 70 1.28 17.92 29.40
N LYS A 71 1.25 19.26 29.42
CA LYS A 71 0.31 20.06 28.63
C LYS A 71 0.97 20.48 27.33
N LEU A 72 0.53 19.89 26.22
CA LEU A 72 0.94 20.28 24.88
C LEU A 72 0.01 21.39 24.38
N SER A 73 0.56 22.45 23.81
CA SER A 73 -0.22 23.38 22.97
C SER A 73 -0.62 22.68 21.67
N GLU A 74 -1.67 23.15 20.99
CA GLU A 74 -2.08 22.60 19.70
C GLU A 74 -0.96 22.68 18.65
N GLU A 75 -0.14 23.73 18.69
CA GLU A 75 1.03 23.86 17.82
C GLU A 75 2.10 22.79 18.12
N ALA A 76 2.43 22.57 19.41
CA ALA A 76 3.39 21.55 19.82
C ALA A 76 2.91 20.13 19.49
N LYS A 77 1.60 19.89 19.61
CA LYS A 77 0.96 18.62 19.24
C LYS A 77 1.10 18.36 17.73
N GLY A 78 0.85 19.38 16.89
CA GLY A 78 1.04 19.27 15.44
C GLY A 78 2.48 18.93 15.04
N LYS A 79 3.47 19.59 15.67
CA LYS A 79 4.90 19.30 15.46
C LYS A 79 5.25 17.87 15.87
N LEU A 80 4.77 17.41 17.03
CA LEU A 80 5.03 16.07 17.53
C LEU A 80 4.44 14.99 16.61
N VAL A 81 3.19 15.16 16.16
CA VAL A 81 2.54 14.23 15.21
C VAL A 81 3.32 14.14 13.91
N SER A 82 3.69 15.28 13.32
CA SER A 82 4.47 15.33 12.09
C SER A 82 5.80 14.59 12.23
N ASN A 83 6.54 14.88 13.31
CA ASN A 83 7.84 14.27 13.57
C ASN A 83 7.73 12.75 13.80
N LEU A 84 6.72 12.30 14.54
CA LEU A 84 6.49 10.87 14.77
C LEU A 84 6.06 10.15 13.50
N LEU A 85 5.18 10.74 12.68
CA LEU A 85 4.78 10.16 11.40
C LEU A 85 5.96 10.02 10.44
N VAL A 86 6.83 11.05 10.36
CA VAL A 86 8.05 10.97 9.56
C VAL A 86 8.98 9.87 10.09
N ALA A 87 9.19 9.79 11.41
CA ALA A 87 10.04 8.75 12.00
C ALA A 87 9.51 7.32 11.79
N LEU A 88 8.18 7.12 11.80
CA LEU A 88 7.55 5.81 11.63
C LEU A 88 7.44 5.37 10.16
N VAL A 89 7.32 6.31 9.22
CA VAL A 89 7.05 6.03 7.81
C VAL A 89 8.30 6.21 6.93
N ALA A 90 9.35 6.86 7.42
CA ALA A 90 10.59 7.03 6.65
C ALA A 90 11.31 5.69 6.41
N GLU A 91 11.60 5.41 5.13
CA GLU A 91 12.35 4.22 4.68
C GLU A 91 13.86 4.27 5.01
N ARG A 92 14.38 5.44 5.40
CA ARG A 92 15.80 5.68 5.67
C ARG A 92 15.90 6.58 6.89
N ASP A 93 16.80 6.25 7.83
CA ASP A 93 17.04 6.89 9.13
C ASP A 93 16.64 8.39 9.18
N ALA A 94 15.36 8.67 9.43
CA ALA A 94 14.89 10.03 9.57
C ALA A 94 15.34 10.53 10.94
N GLN A 95 16.17 11.57 10.97
CA GLN A 95 16.54 12.23 12.21
C GLN A 95 15.44 13.25 12.59
N PRO A 96 14.67 13.01 13.66
CA PRO A 96 13.65 13.95 14.08
C PRO A 96 14.31 15.22 14.64
N ILE A 97 14.02 16.37 14.03
CA ILE A 97 14.44 17.66 14.59
C ILE A 97 13.38 18.08 15.60
N ILE A 98 13.71 17.99 16.89
CA ILE A 98 12.88 18.52 17.98
C ILE A 98 13.36 19.95 18.24
N ASP A 99 12.49 20.92 17.98
CA ASP A 99 12.72 22.29 18.42
C ASP A 99 12.28 22.41 19.89
N LEU A 100 13.25 22.61 20.79
CA LEU A 100 13.06 22.75 22.23
C LEU A 100 13.12 24.22 22.68
N ASN A 101 12.90 25.20 21.79
CA ASN A 101 12.99 26.60 22.19
C ASN A 101 11.91 26.94 23.24
N PRO A 102 12.29 27.52 24.41
CA PRO A 102 11.39 27.78 25.53
C PRO A 102 10.40 28.92 25.30
#